data_AF-A0A9R0BH46-F1
#
_entry.id   AF-A0A9R0BH46-F1
#
_cell.length_a   1.000
_cell.length_b   1.000
_cell.length_c   1.000
_cell.angle_alpha   90.00
_cell.angle_beta   90.00
_cell.angle_gamma   90.00
#
_symmetry.space_group_name_H-M   'P 1'
#
loop_
_entity.id
_entity.type
_entity.pdbx_description
1 polymer ?
#
loop_
_entity_poly.entity_id
_entity_poly.type
_entity_poly.pdbx_seq_one_letter_code
_entity_poly.pdbx_strand_id
1 'polypeptide(L)'
;MCILFYTAMFPLLLLLGFLTFTLSVPHEYVFVNESKTWAEAQRYCRDKYTDLATIENEQQTVQLIDTVNDDSIDLAWIGFYDDLNSWKWTLEDSDFFKVGEKDFRNWYNPGPDNYGGQSMCVFMNSGIWYTTYCFEYHPFICYDGRQNASASYVFVNQYKTWTEAQRYCREHHTDLVSIRNETENQKIQYLLKNNYYYYVWIRL
;
A
#
# COMPACT_ATOMS: atom_id res chain seq x y z
N MET A 1 17.27 -6.14 10.61
CA MET A 1 17.65 -7.20 9.64
C MET A 1 17.33 -6.79 8.22
N CYS A 2 18.11 -7.24 7.23
CA CYS A 2 17.99 -6.91 5.80
C CYS A 2 18.09 -8.21 5.00
N ILE A 3 17.27 -8.36 3.97
CA ILE A 3 17.44 -9.41 2.95
C ILE A 3 17.90 -8.72 1.67
N LEU A 4 18.87 -9.29 0.97
CA LEU A 4 19.70 -8.61 -0.04
C LEU A 4 19.51 -9.14 -1.47
N PHE A 5 20.04 -8.41 -2.46
CA PHE A 5 20.17 -8.80 -3.87
C PHE A 5 21.66 -8.89 -4.27
N TYR A 6 22.15 -10.06 -4.68
CA TYR A 6 23.48 -10.24 -5.28
C TYR A 6 23.37 -10.51 -6.79
N THR A 7 24.16 -9.78 -7.60
CA THR A 7 24.41 -10.17 -8.99
C THR A 7 25.84 -10.69 -9.10
N ALA A 8 25.99 -11.99 -9.33
CA ALA A 8 27.30 -12.58 -9.62
C ALA A 8 27.77 -12.16 -11.02
N MET A 9 28.53 -11.06 -11.13
CA MET A 9 29.29 -10.77 -12.35
C MET A 9 30.51 -11.70 -12.42
N PHE A 10 30.38 -12.84 -13.07
CA PHE A 10 31.55 -13.57 -13.57
C PHE A 10 32.09 -12.83 -14.80
N PRO A 11 33.36 -12.37 -14.81
CA PRO A 11 33.98 -11.87 -16.03
C PRO A 11 34.24 -13.06 -16.94
N LEU A 12 33.27 -13.40 -17.79
CA LEU A 12 33.44 -14.40 -18.83
C LEU A 12 34.23 -13.76 -19.97
N LEU A 13 35.48 -14.17 -20.13
CA LEU A 13 36.26 -13.91 -21.35
C LEU A 13 35.59 -14.68 -22.50
N LEU A 14 34.64 -14.03 -23.18
CA LEU A 14 33.94 -14.60 -24.33
C LEU A 14 34.84 -14.53 -25.57
N LEU A 15 35.49 -15.66 -25.88
CA LEU A 15 35.99 -15.93 -27.22
C LEU A 15 34.84 -16.48 -28.07
N LEU A 16 34.36 -15.60 -28.97
CA LEU A 16 33.64 -15.88 -30.22
C LEU A 16 32.25 -16.54 -30.14
N GLY A 17 31.25 -15.80 -30.62
CA GLY A 17 30.03 -16.36 -31.20
C GLY A 17 28.75 -15.74 -30.64
N PHE A 18 28.07 -14.96 -31.47
CA PHE A 18 26.78 -14.33 -31.15
C PHE A 18 25.70 -15.37 -30.80
N LEU A 19 25.50 -15.58 -29.50
CA LEU A 19 24.27 -16.11 -28.92
C LEU A 19 23.96 -15.25 -27.70
N THR A 20 23.02 -14.32 -27.82
CA THR A 20 22.47 -13.62 -26.64
C THR A 20 21.56 -14.59 -25.91
N PHE A 21 22.13 -15.46 -25.08
CA PHE A 21 21.37 -16.12 -24.02
C PHE A 21 21.05 -15.05 -22.98
N THR A 22 19.76 -14.74 -22.80
CA THR A 22 19.31 -14.10 -21.55
C THR A 22 19.49 -15.13 -20.45
N LEU A 23 20.68 -15.20 -19.86
CA LEU A 23 20.88 -15.92 -18.62
C LEU A 23 20.00 -15.21 -17.58
N SER A 24 18.93 -15.87 -17.16
CA SER A 24 18.23 -15.52 -15.94
C SER A 24 19.26 -15.58 -14.82
N VAL A 25 19.66 -14.43 -14.29
CA VAL A 25 20.58 -14.36 -13.15
C VAL A 25 19.80 -14.88 -11.94
N PRO A 26 20.25 -15.95 -11.26
CA PRO A 26 19.58 -16.42 -10.06
C PRO A 26 19.57 -15.28 -9.02
N HIS A 27 18.39 -15.01 -8.45
CA HIS A 27 18.25 -14.06 -7.36
C HIS A 27 18.82 -14.73 -6.11
N GLU A 28 19.97 -14.27 -5.64
CA GLU A 28 20.59 -14.77 -4.42
C GLU A 28 20.31 -13.79 -3.29
N TYR A 29 19.61 -14.27 -2.26
CA TYR A 29 19.25 -13.51 -1.08
C TYR A 29 20.28 -13.73 0.03
N VAL A 30 20.72 -12.65 0.67
CA VAL A 30 21.60 -12.72 1.86
C VAL A 30 20.89 -12.07 3.03
N PHE A 31 20.80 -12.80 4.14
CA PHE A 31 20.21 -12.32 5.37
C PHE A 31 21.26 -11.73 6.32
N VAL A 32 21.07 -10.47 6.74
CA VAL A 32 21.95 -9.78 7.69
C VAL A 32 21.27 -9.66 9.05
N ASN A 33 21.75 -10.42 10.03
CA ASN A 33 21.28 -10.41 11.41
C ASN A 33 21.86 -9.24 12.23
N GLU A 34 21.55 -8.02 11.81
CA GLU A 34 21.87 -6.80 12.56
C GLU A 34 20.60 -5.98 12.82
N SER A 35 20.41 -5.53 14.06
CA SER A 35 19.32 -4.64 14.44
C SER A 35 19.60 -3.22 13.94
N LYS A 36 18.75 -2.71 13.04
CA LYS A 36 18.87 -1.41 12.37
C LYS A 36 17.48 -0.87 12.05
N THR A 37 17.32 0.45 12.00
CA THR A 37 16.15 1.08 11.38
C THR A 37 16.13 0.80 9.87
N TRP A 38 14.99 0.98 9.19
CA TRP A 38 14.89 0.74 7.74
C TRP A 38 15.93 1.57 6.95
N ALA A 39 16.08 2.86 7.28
CA ALA A 39 17.01 3.75 6.58
C ALA A 39 18.49 3.37 6.82
N GLU A 40 18.83 2.91 8.02
CA GLU A 40 20.17 2.39 8.33
C GLU A 40 20.43 1.06 7.64
N ALA A 41 19.43 0.17 7.59
CA ALA A 41 19.50 -1.08 6.88
C ALA A 41 19.71 -0.85 5.37
N GLN A 42 18.94 0.04 4.75
CA GLN A 42 19.12 0.41 3.35
C GLN A 42 20.52 0.97 3.08
N ARG A 43 20.98 1.93 3.90
CA ARG A 43 22.31 2.53 3.74
C ARG A 43 23.41 1.48 3.88
N TYR A 44 23.31 0.61 4.87
CA TYR A 44 24.24 -0.49 5.06
C TYR A 44 24.24 -1.44 3.86
N CYS A 45 23.06 -1.81 3.37
CA CYS A 45 22.89 -2.73 2.25
C CYS A 45 23.42 -2.12 0.94
N ARG A 46 23.34 -0.79 0.74
CA ARG A 46 23.98 -0.09 -0.40
C ARG A 46 25.49 0.12 -0.25
N ASP A 47 26.02 0.21 0.97
CA ASP A 47 27.46 0.36 1.22
C ASP A 47 28.21 -0.97 1.06
N LYS A 48 27.61 -2.08 1.51
CA LYS A 48 28.24 -3.40 1.51
C LYS A 48 27.80 -4.31 0.36
N TYR A 49 26.63 -4.05 -0.22
CA TYR A 49 25.97 -4.89 -1.23
C TYR A 49 25.28 -4.00 -2.28
N THR A 50 24.22 -4.49 -2.94
CA THR A 50 23.44 -3.72 -3.93
C THR A 50 22.42 -2.79 -3.26
N ASP A 51 21.36 -3.38 -2.67
CA ASP A 51 20.29 -2.68 -1.94
C ASP A 51 19.48 -3.72 -1.13
N LEU A 52 18.46 -3.27 -0.40
CA LEU A 52 17.42 -4.12 0.17
C LEU A 52 16.67 -4.91 -0.92
N ALA A 53 16.31 -6.16 -0.64
CA ALA A 53 15.66 -7.09 -1.57
C ALA A 53 14.26 -6.62 -1.97
N THR A 54 13.99 -6.59 -3.26
CA THR A 54 12.63 -6.48 -3.80
C THR A 54 12.09 -7.88 -4.10
N ILE A 55 10.78 -8.07 -3.90
CA ILE A 55 10.09 -9.33 -4.18
C ILE A 55 9.07 -9.02 -5.28
N GLU A 56 9.20 -9.70 -6.40
CA GLU A 56 8.40 -9.49 -7.61
C GLU A 56 7.42 -10.65 -7.87
N ASN A 57 7.61 -11.80 -7.21
CA ASN A 57 6.75 -12.97 -7.37
C ASN A 57 6.82 -13.95 -6.17
N GLU A 58 5.90 -14.92 -6.14
CA GLU A 58 5.79 -15.91 -5.06
C GLU A 58 7.02 -16.82 -4.91
N GLN A 59 7.71 -17.15 -6.00
CA GLN A 59 8.91 -17.99 -5.95
C GLN A 59 10.06 -17.29 -5.20
N GLN A 60 10.20 -15.99 -5.43
CA GLN A 60 11.13 -15.14 -4.71
C GLN A 60 10.78 -15.03 -3.23
N THR A 61 9.49 -14.99 -2.86
CA THR A 61 9.05 -15.04 -1.46
C THR A 61 9.52 -16.32 -0.75
N VAL A 62 9.39 -17.48 -1.40
CA VAL A 62 9.84 -18.76 -0.83
C VAL A 62 11.36 -18.77 -0.63
N GLN A 63 12.13 -18.36 -1.65
CA GLN A 63 13.59 -18.27 -1.55
C GLN A 63 14.05 -17.31 -0.44
N LEU A 64 13.33 -16.20 -0.26
CA LEU A 64 13.58 -15.21 0.78
C LEU A 64 13.35 -15.80 2.18
N ILE A 65 12.25 -16.54 2.36
CA ILE A 65 11.93 -17.22 3.63
C ILE A 65 12.99 -18.28 3.96
N ASP A 66 13.37 -19.12 2.99
CA ASP A 66 14.39 -20.16 3.17
C ASP A 66 15.76 -19.59 3.56
N THR A 67 16.06 -18.35 3.15
CA THR A 67 17.30 -17.65 3.50
C THR A 67 17.32 -17.24 4.99
N VAL A 68 16.14 -16.98 5.57
CA VAL A 68 15.96 -16.69 6.99
C VAL A 68 15.85 -18.03 7.73
N ASN A 69 16.95 -18.78 7.78
CA ASN A 69 17.03 -20.10 8.42
C ASN A 69 17.18 -19.99 9.95
N ASP A 70 16.31 -19.22 10.60
CA ASP A 70 16.29 -19.02 12.04
C ASP A 70 14.86 -18.62 12.50
N ASP A 71 14.18 -19.56 13.18
CA ASP A 71 12.81 -19.37 13.67
C ASP A 71 12.68 -18.30 14.77
N SER A 72 13.79 -17.78 15.31
CA SER A 72 13.79 -16.71 16.32
C SER A 72 13.65 -15.31 15.73
N ILE A 73 13.60 -15.21 14.41
CA ILE A 73 13.61 -13.96 13.65
C ILE A 73 12.19 -13.61 13.20
N ASP A 74 11.58 -12.67 13.90
CA ASP A 74 10.20 -12.26 13.61
C ASP A 74 10.07 -11.30 12.41
N LEU A 75 11.06 -10.43 12.17
CA LEU A 75 10.95 -9.33 11.19
C LEU A 75 12.27 -8.98 10.50
N ALA A 76 12.24 -8.80 9.17
CA ALA A 76 13.36 -8.33 8.37
C ALA A 76 12.92 -7.23 7.39
N TRP A 77 13.76 -6.22 7.18
CA TRP A 77 13.52 -5.17 6.21
C TRP A 77 13.76 -5.68 4.79
N ILE A 78 12.81 -5.37 3.90
CA ILE A 78 12.90 -5.54 2.45
C ILE A 78 12.84 -4.18 1.76
N GLY A 79 13.12 -4.15 0.46
CA GLY A 79 13.26 -2.96 -0.37
C GLY A 79 11.94 -2.32 -0.79
N PHE A 80 10.79 -2.89 -0.38
CA PHE A 80 9.50 -2.25 -0.57
C PHE A 80 9.42 -1.00 0.31
N TYR A 81 9.77 0.13 -0.29
CA TYR A 81 9.62 1.45 0.29
C TYR A 81 8.32 2.06 -0.23
N ASP A 82 7.32 2.16 0.65
CA ASP A 82 6.19 3.02 0.38
C ASP A 82 6.64 4.45 0.69
N ASP A 83 6.90 5.26 -0.34
CA ASP A 83 7.12 6.69 -0.12
C ASP A 83 5.81 7.24 0.44
N LEU A 84 5.81 7.59 1.72
CA LEU A 84 4.64 8.13 2.42
C LEU A 84 4.17 9.46 1.84
N ASN A 85 4.92 10.08 0.93
CA ASN A 85 4.50 11.25 0.16
C ASN A 85 3.86 10.88 -1.19
N SER A 86 3.91 9.59 -1.57
CA SER A 86 3.47 9.06 -2.86
C SER A 86 2.11 8.37 -2.83
N TRP A 87 1.27 8.57 -1.80
CA TRP A 87 -0.08 8.01 -1.74
C TRP A 87 -0.89 8.37 -3.00
N LYS A 88 -1.04 7.37 -3.87
CA LYS A 88 -1.79 7.47 -5.12
C LYS A 88 -3.22 7.04 -4.90
N TRP A 89 -4.12 7.64 -5.67
CA TRP A 89 -5.45 7.07 -5.74
C TRP A 89 -5.37 5.76 -6.50
N THR A 90 -6.04 4.71 -6.02
CA THR A 90 -6.07 3.43 -6.74
C THR A 90 -6.80 3.49 -8.09
N LEU A 91 -7.41 4.64 -8.42
CA LEU A 91 -8.01 4.96 -9.71
C LEU A 91 -7.36 6.20 -10.38
N GLU A 92 -6.19 6.64 -9.90
CA GLU A 92 -5.53 7.87 -10.35
C GLU A 92 -5.28 7.88 -11.87
N ASP A 93 -4.99 6.73 -12.48
CA ASP A 93 -4.74 6.60 -13.92
C ASP A 93 -6.02 6.41 -14.77
N SER A 94 -7.20 6.44 -14.15
CA SER A 94 -8.49 6.30 -14.85
C SER A 94 -9.20 7.63 -15.09
N ASP A 95 -10.17 7.64 -16.00
CA ASP A 95 -11.06 8.80 -16.26
C ASP A 95 -11.98 9.17 -15.09
N PHE A 96 -11.88 8.46 -13.95
CA PHE A 96 -12.68 8.70 -12.75
C PHE A 96 -12.41 10.08 -12.12
N PHE A 97 -11.16 10.55 -12.19
CA PHE A 97 -10.75 11.87 -11.67
C PHE A 97 -10.63 12.89 -12.80
N LYS A 98 -11.27 14.05 -12.64
CA LYS A 98 -11.03 15.20 -13.52
C LYS A 98 -9.71 15.89 -13.17
N VAL A 99 -9.24 16.74 -14.08
CA VAL A 99 -8.04 17.57 -13.87
C VAL A 99 -8.19 18.37 -12.57
N GLY A 100 -7.23 18.23 -11.66
CA GLY A 100 -7.21 18.90 -10.35
C GLY A 100 -7.96 18.16 -9.22
N GLU A 101 -8.74 17.10 -9.51
CA GLU A 101 -9.39 16.29 -8.48
C GLU A 101 -8.44 15.27 -7.83
N LYS A 102 -7.33 14.97 -8.50
CA LYS A 102 -6.31 14.01 -8.04
C LYS A 102 -5.48 14.54 -6.86
N ASP A 103 -5.45 15.85 -6.66
CA ASP A 103 -4.58 16.51 -5.67
C ASP A 103 -5.29 16.82 -4.34
N PHE A 104 -6.62 16.72 -4.30
CA PHE A 104 -7.37 17.00 -3.09
C PHE A 104 -7.01 15.99 -1.99
N ARG A 105 -6.62 16.49 -0.83
CA ARG A 105 -6.34 15.70 0.37
C ARG A 105 -6.84 16.46 1.58
N ASN A 106 -7.65 15.82 2.42
CA ASN A 106 -8.12 16.42 3.67
C ASN A 106 -7.55 15.73 4.91
N TRP A 107 -6.26 15.40 4.85
CA TRP A 107 -5.54 14.75 5.94
C TRP A 107 -5.53 15.58 7.21
N TYR A 108 -5.53 14.89 8.34
CA TYR A 108 -5.08 15.47 9.60
C TYR A 108 -3.59 15.81 9.49
N ASN A 109 -3.23 17.06 9.81
CA ASN A 109 -1.85 17.54 9.80
C ASN A 109 -1.00 16.75 10.81
N PRO A 110 0.14 16.14 10.44
CA PRO A 110 1.00 16.43 9.27
C PRO A 110 0.75 15.69 7.95
N GLY A 111 -0.28 14.86 7.84
CA GLY A 111 -0.51 14.03 6.66
C GLY A 111 -0.64 12.56 7.02
N PRO A 112 -0.65 11.64 6.04
CA PRO A 112 -0.73 10.23 6.35
C PRO A 112 0.50 9.82 7.17
N ASP A 113 0.25 9.28 8.37
CA ASP A 113 1.28 8.72 9.22
C ASP A 113 1.32 7.19 9.00
N ASN A 114 2.50 6.61 8.84
CA ASN A 114 2.64 5.17 8.71
C ASN A 114 3.35 4.61 9.95
N TYR A 115 2.62 4.56 11.06
CA TYR A 115 3.14 4.11 12.34
C TYR A 115 3.63 2.66 12.22
N GLY A 116 4.95 2.48 12.24
CA GLY A 116 5.60 1.17 12.15
C GLY A 116 5.37 0.40 10.85
N GLY A 117 4.96 1.06 9.75
CA GLY A 117 4.70 0.38 8.47
C GLY A 117 3.34 -0.32 8.37
N GLN A 118 2.46 -0.15 9.37
CA GLN A 118 1.22 -0.92 9.50
C GLN A 118 -0.06 -0.07 9.36
N SER A 119 0.05 1.25 9.32
CA SER A 119 -1.09 2.18 9.20
C SER A 119 -1.35 2.57 7.74
N MET A 120 -1.73 1.59 6.93
CA MET A 120 -1.85 1.72 5.46
C MET A 120 -3.29 1.96 4.97
N CYS A 121 -4.28 2.03 5.86
CA CYS A 121 -5.69 2.22 5.49
C CYS A 121 -6.25 3.54 5.99
N VAL A 122 -7.20 4.09 5.24
CA VAL A 122 -7.70 5.45 5.46
C VAL A 122 -9.11 5.44 6.01
N PHE A 123 -9.31 6.14 7.11
CA PHE A 123 -10.63 6.46 7.61
C PHE A 123 -10.83 7.97 7.68
N MET A 124 -12.07 8.39 7.49
CA MET A 124 -12.50 9.75 7.69
C MET A 124 -13.11 9.86 9.08
N ASN A 125 -12.74 10.88 9.85
CA ASN A 125 -13.44 11.31 11.07
C ASN A 125 -13.90 12.76 10.93
N SER A 126 -15.22 12.97 10.89
CA SER A 126 -15.85 14.28 10.91
C SER A 126 -15.35 15.23 9.81
N GLY A 127 -15.02 14.71 8.63
CA GLY A 127 -14.44 15.52 7.55
C GLY A 127 -12.97 15.23 7.31
N ILE A 128 -12.20 14.93 8.36
CA ILE A 128 -10.75 14.87 8.32
C ILE A 128 -10.28 13.43 8.12
N TRP A 129 -9.23 13.22 7.33
CA TRP A 129 -8.74 11.89 6.99
C TRP A 129 -7.55 11.50 7.86
N TYR A 130 -7.49 10.24 8.22
CA TYR A 130 -6.49 9.65 9.09
C TYR A 130 -6.08 8.30 8.53
N THR A 131 -4.83 7.92 8.76
CA THR A 131 -4.36 6.55 8.57
C THR A 131 -4.61 5.75 9.84
N THR A 132 -4.89 4.46 9.68
CA THR A 132 -4.96 3.49 10.79
C THR A 132 -4.67 2.09 10.27
N TYR A 133 -4.65 1.12 11.18
CA TYR A 133 -4.46 -0.29 10.86
C TYR A 133 -5.65 -0.85 10.06
N CYS A 134 -5.37 -1.49 8.92
CA CYS A 134 -6.40 -2.06 8.04
C CYS A 134 -7.28 -3.14 8.69
N PHE A 135 -6.81 -3.74 9.78
CA PHE A 135 -7.52 -4.77 10.55
C PHE A 135 -8.47 -4.21 11.61
N GLU A 136 -8.53 -2.89 11.81
CA GLU A 136 -9.56 -2.29 12.66
C GLU A 136 -10.95 -2.48 12.05
N TYR A 137 -11.97 -2.38 12.89
CA TYR A 137 -13.35 -2.53 12.46
C TYR A 137 -14.03 -1.16 12.46
N HIS A 138 -14.40 -0.68 11.28
CA HIS A 138 -15.14 0.58 11.13
C HIS A 138 -16.36 0.38 10.23
N PRO A 139 -17.41 1.20 10.39
CA PRO A 139 -18.43 1.37 9.36
C PRO A 139 -17.81 2.02 8.13
N PHE A 140 -18.52 2.03 7.00
CA PHE A 140 -17.91 2.43 5.73
C PHE A 140 -18.91 3.07 4.77
N ILE A 141 -18.38 3.84 3.81
CA ILE A 141 -19.17 4.45 2.74
C ILE A 141 -18.83 3.78 1.42
N CYS A 142 -19.85 3.26 0.75
CA CYS A 142 -19.72 2.83 -0.63
C CYS A 142 -20.05 3.98 -1.59
N TYR A 143 -19.29 4.05 -2.69
CA TYR A 143 -19.68 4.78 -3.88
C TYR A 143 -20.53 3.87 -4.78
N ASP A 144 -21.64 4.41 -5.28
CA ASP A 144 -22.52 3.73 -6.21
C ASP A 144 -22.64 4.56 -7.50
N GLY A 145 -21.85 4.18 -8.51
CA GLY A 145 -21.81 4.80 -9.82
C GLY A 145 -22.76 4.18 -10.84
N ARG A 146 -23.63 3.25 -10.43
CA ARG A 146 -24.61 2.61 -11.33
C ARG A 146 -25.66 3.63 -11.78
N GLN A 147 -26.08 3.56 -13.04
CA GLN A 147 -27.03 4.54 -13.61
C GLN A 147 -28.39 4.58 -12.88
N ASN A 148 -28.80 3.47 -12.27
CA ASN A 148 -30.04 3.32 -11.54
C ASN A 148 -29.87 3.42 -10.01
N ALA A 149 -28.70 3.85 -9.53
CA ALA A 149 -28.47 4.04 -8.10
C ALA A 149 -29.38 5.14 -7.54
N SER A 150 -29.99 4.90 -6.39
CA SER A 150 -30.83 5.89 -5.70
C SER A 150 -30.01 6.99 -5.01
N ALA A 151 -28.74 6.71 -4.70
CA ALA A 151 -27.80 7.65 -4.11
C ALA A 151 -26.36 7.28 -4.52
N SER A 152 -25.51 8.28 -4.73
CA SER A 152 -24.10 8.05 -5.08
C SER A 152 -23.22 7.65 -3.90
N TYR A 153 -23.63 7.98 -2.67
CA TYR A 153 -22.91 7.65 -1.44
C TYR A 153 -23.85 6.89 -0.51
N VAL A 154 -23.46 5.67 -0.15
CA VAL A 154 -24.27 4.77 0.67
C VAL A 154 -23.53 4.49 1.97
N PHE A 155 -24.10 4.93 3.09
CA PHE A 155 -23.60 4.59 4.42
C PHE A 155 -23.99 3.17 4.79
N VAL A 156 -22.99 2.35 5.11
CA VAL A 156 -23.19 0.97 5.53
C VAL A 156 -22.83 0.85 7.01
N ASN A 157 -23.85 0.66 7.84
CA ASN A 157 -23.69 0.43 9.28
C ASN A 157 -23.31 -1.04 9.58
N GLN A 158 -22.17 -1.46 9.06
CA GLN A 158 -21.55 -2.75 9.39
C GLN A 158 -20.09 -2.51 9.72
N TYR A 159 -19.63 -3.09 10.82
CA TYR A 159 -18.24 -3.02 11.22
C TYR A 159 -17.45 -4.10 10.50
N LYS A 160 -16.48 -3.67 9.67
CA LYS A 160 -15.65 -4.57 8.85
C LYS A 160 -14.21 -4.07 8.83
N THR A 161 -13.27 -4.97 8.57
CA THR A 161 -11.91 -4.58 8.18
C THR A 161 -11.94 -3.82 6.85
N TRP A 162 -10.91 -3.04 6.54
CA TRP A 162 -10.90 -2.23 5.31
C TRP A 162 -11.10 -3.09 4.05
N THR A 163 -10.41 -4.23 3.96
CA THR A 163 -10.52 -5.17 2.83
C THR A 163 -11.91 -5.79 2.71
N GLU A 164 -12.55 -6.11 3.84
CA GLU A 164 -13.92 -6.63 3.84
C GLU A 164 -14.95 -5.56 3.46
N ALA A 165 -14.76 -4.32 3.91
CA ALA A 165 -15.58 -3.18 3.52
C ALA A 165 -15.48 -2.90 2.00
N GLN A 166 -14.25 -2.90 1.46
CA GLN A 166 -14.03 -2.73 0.03
C GLN A 166 -14.71 -3.86 -0.78
N ARG A 167 -14.52 -5.11 -0.35
CA ARG A 167 -15.17 -6.27 -0.99
C ARG A 167 -16.69 -6.12 -1.00
N TYR A 168 -17.27 -5.76 0.14
CA TYR A 168 -18.71 -5.52 0.25
C TYR A 168 -19.17 -4.45 -0.75
N CYS A 169 -18.48 -3.31 -0.83
CA CYS A 169 -18.87 -2.25 -1.75
C CYS A 169 -18.76 -2.68 -3.23
N ARG A 170 -17.79 -3.52 -3.59
CA ARG A 170 -17.67 -4.07 -4.96
C ARG A 170 -18.74 -5.12 -5.28
N GLU A 171 -19.17 -5.89 -4.29
CA GLU A 171 -20.23 -6.89 -4.45
C GLU A 171 -21.62 -6.24 -4.57
N HIS A 172 -21.87 -5.17 -3.79
CA HIS A 172 -23.20 -4.58 -3.66
C HIS A 172 -23.38 -3.24 -4.39
N HIS A 173 -22.28 -2.52 -4.69
CA HIS A 173 -22.26 -1.17 -5.27
C HIS A 173 -21.18 -1.07 -6.36
N THR A 174 -20.36 -0.01 -6.36
CA THR A 174 -19.21 0.12 -7.26
C THR A 174 -17.90 -0.12 -6.52
N ASP A 175 -17.61 0.65 -5.47
CA ASP A 175 -16.41 0.46 -4.65
C ASP A 175 -16.52 1.26 -3.33
N LEU A 176 -15.53 1.13 -2.46
CA LEU A 176 -15.36 2.02 -1.31
C LEU A 176 -15.12 3.47 -1.79
N VAL A 177 -15.69 4.46 -1.09
CA VAL A 177 -15.72 5.85 -1.59
C VAL A 177 -14.32 6.46 -1.72
N SER A 178 -14.06 7.12 -2.85
CA SER A 178 -12.91 8.01 -3.05
C SER A 178 -13.42 9.45 -3.11
N ILE A 179 -12.82 10.36 -2.33
CA ILE A 179 -13.30 11.74 -2.16
C ILE A 179 -12.43 12.69 -2.99
N ARG A 180 -13.03 13.33 -3.98
CA ARG A 180 -12.30 14.05 -5.04
C ARG A 180 -12.12 15.54 -4.79
N ASN A 181 -12.94 16.10 -3.91
CA ASN A 181 -12.95 17.53 -3.62
C ASN A 181 -13.66 17.81 -2.29
N GLU A 182 -13.55 19.06 -1.84
CA GLU A 182 -14.15 19.53 -0.59
C GLU A 182 -15.68 19.41 -0.58
N THR A 183 -16.34 19.57 -1.72
CA THR A 183 -17.81 19.42 -1.80
C THR A 183 -18.24 17.98 -1.53
N GLU A 184 -17.53 16.98 -2.04
CA GLU A 184 -17.79 15.57 -1.73
C GLU A 184 -17.49 15.26 -0.28
N ASN A 185 -16.39 15.79 0.23
CA ASN A 185 -15.99 15.63 1.63
C ASN A 185 -17.08 16.13 2.59
N GLN A 186 -17.63 17.32 2.34
CA GLN A 186 -18.73 17.89 3.12
C GLN A 186 -20.03 17.09 2.99
N LYS A 187 -20.36 16.58 1.79
CA LYS A 187 -21.53 15.72 1.59
C LYS A 187 -21.44 14.45 2.43
N ILE A 188 -20.27 13.80 2.45
CA ILE A 188 -20.05 12.60 3.26
C ILE A 188 -20.09 12.96 4.74
N GLN A 189 -19.46 14.04 5.17
CA GLN A 189 -19.52 14.52 6.55
C GLN A 189 -20.98 14.74 7.01
N TYR A 190 -21.82 15.35 6.17
CA TYR A 190 -23.24 15.56 6.47
C TYR A 190 -24.03 14.24 6.52
N LEU A 191 -23.75 13.32 5.59
CA LEU A 191 -24.32 11.97 5.60
C LEU A 191 -24.04 11.24 6.92
N LEU A 192 -22.80 11.32 7.42
CA LEU A 192 -22.42 10.70 8.70
C LEU A 192 -23.17 11.32 9.88
N LYS A 193 -23.23 12.66 9.95
CA LYS A 193 -23.96 13.38 11.00
C LYS A 193 -25.43 12.99 11.05
N ASN A 194 -26.09 12.86 9.90
CA ASN A 194 -27.49 12.45 9.82
C ASN A 194 -27.74 11.01 10.27
N ASN A 195 -26.72 10.16 10.19
CA ASN A 195 -26.78 8.78 10.68
C ASN A 195 -26.28 8.64 12.13
N TYR A 196 -25.90 9.73 12.80
CA TYR A 196 -25.29 9.75 14.15
C TYR A 196 -23.92 9.07 14.23
N TYR A 197 -23.15 9.09 13.13
CA TYR A 197 -21.77 8.59 13.07
C TYR A 197 -20.79 9.72 12.80
N TYR A 198 -19.51 9.46 13.10
CA TYR A 198 -18.42 10.42 12.93
C TYR A 198 -17.27 9.85 12.12
N TYR A 199 -17.04 8.53 12.18
CA TYR A 199 -15.90 7.90 11.53
C TYR A 199 -16.33 6.76 10.60
N VAL A 200 -15.65 6.63 9.46
CA VAL A 200 -15.90 5.58 8.44
C VAL A 200 -14.65 5.27 7.63
N TRP A 201 -14.56 4.05 7.11
CA TRP A 201 -13.60 3.72 6.06
C TRP A 201 -13.88 4.50 4.78
N ILE A 202 -12.79 4.98 4.19
CA ILE A 202 -12.75 5.55 2.84
C ILE A 202 -11.59 4.90 2.07
N ARG A 203 -11.59 5.10 0.76
CA ARG A 203 -10.55 4.63 -0.14
C ARG A 203 -9.61 5.77 -0.51
N LEU A 204 -8.33 5.45 -0.67
CA LEU A 204 -7.37 6.19 -1.49
C LEU A 204 -7.25 5.48 -2.85
#